data_AF-A0A533X0K3-F1
#
_entry.id   AF-A0A533X0K3-F1
#
_cell.length_a   1.000
_cell.length_b   1.000
_cell.length_c   1.000
_cell.angle_alpha   90.00
_cell.angle_beta   90.00
_cell.angle_gamma   90.00
#
_symmetry.space_group_name_H-M   'P 1'
#
loop_
_entity.id
_entity.type
_entity.pdbx_description
1 polymer ?
#
loop_
_entity_poly.entity_id
_entity_poly.type
_entity_poly.pdbx_seq_one_letter_code
_entity_poly.pdbx_strand_id
1 'polypeptide(L)'
;MTNSGTLTNGPTGVITDSGTMLNNNLGIITSSGAITLPTSGHLTNALGGTVTNSLNIINSGVITNSGALVSSGPITNSATGTISNTATGHITNSGILTTSGTITNSGPITNTGAITNSGTITNSSPIINSAPITNSGSISDSCGGSISGVVVGNPILNTCSV
;
A
#
# COMPACT_ATOMS: atom_id res chain seq x y z
N MET A 1 11.29 -0.28 16.18
CA MET A 1 12.43 -0.90 15.48
C MET A 1 12.92 0.06 14.39
N THR A 2 14.23 0.25 14.24
CA THR A 2 14.81 1.04 13.13
C THR A 2 15.75 0.14 12.34
N ASN A 3 15.48 -0.04 11.04
CA ASN A 3 16.29 -0.81 10.12
C ASN A 3 17.00 0.12 9.13
N SER A 4 18.33 0.08 9.14
CA SER A 4 19.18 0.68 8.09
C SER A 4 20.02 -0.39 7.36
N GLY A 5 19.77 -1.67 7.64
CA GLY A 5 20.44 -2.83 7.05
C GLY A 5 19.43 -3.80 6.46
N THR A 6 19.60 -5.10 6.69
CA THR A 6 18.66 -6.12 6.21
C THR A 6 17.90 -6.78 7.36
N LEU A 7 16.57 -6.75 7.31
CA LEU A 7 15.67 -7.54 8.15
C LEU A 7 15.03 -8.62 7.28
N THR A 8 15.21 -9.90 7.63
CA THR A 8 14.59 -11.02 6.91
C THR A 8 13.63 -11.80 7.80
N ASN A 9 12.43 -12.09 7.29
CA ASN A 9 11.45 -12.94 7.94
C ASN A 9 11.14 -14.17 7.05
N GLY A 10 11.23 -15.35 7.64
CA GLY A 10 11.05 -16.63 6.95
C GLY A 10 9.59 -16.94 6.59
N PRO A 11 9.32 -18.03 5.83
CA PRO A 11 8.01 -18.29 5.23
C PRO A 11 6.87 -18.49 6.23
N THR A 12 7.18 -18.98 7.43
CA THR A 12 6.22 -19.17 8.53
C THR A 12 6.26 -18.05 9.56
N GLY A 13 7.19 -17.10 9.41
CA GLY A 13 7.37 -16.03 10.37
C GLY A 13 6.34 -14.93 10.19
N VAL A 14 6.08 -14.18 11.26
CA VAL A 14 5.19 -13.02 11.21
C VAL A 14 5.95 -11.83 11.75
N ILE A 15 6.12 -10.81 10.92
CA ILE A 15 6.56 -9.49 11.40
C ILE A 15 5.32 -8.78 11.92
N THR A 16 5.22 -8.68 13.25
CA THR A 16 4.19 -7.88 13.92
C THR A 16 4.88 -6.81 14.75
N ASP A 17 4.53 -5.54 14.53
CA ASP A 17 4.98 -4.45 15.39
C ASP A 17 3.80 -3.55 15.78
N SER A 18 3.55 -3.43 17.08
CA SER A 18 2.58 -2.50 17.65
C SER A 18 3.16 -1.11 17.89
N GLY A 19 4.46 -0.92 17.71
CA GLY A 19 5.16 0.35 17.77
C GLY A 19 5.44 0.93 16.37
N THR A 20 6.65 1.44 16.18
CA THR A 20 7.11 1.98 14.89
C THR A 20 8.25 1.15 14.32
N MET A 21 8.04 0.58 13.13
CA MET A 21 9.06 0.03 12.25
C MET A 21 9.50 1.10 11.25
N LEU A 22 10.70 1.63 11.39
CA LEU A 22 11.29 2.57 10.45
C LEU A 22 12.33 1.85 9.58
N ASN A 23 12.07 1.72 8.28
CA ASN A 23 13.04 1.28 7.29
C ASN A 23 13.69 2.51 6.65
N ASN A 24 14.92 2.80 7.02
CA ASN A 24 15.66 3.98 6.57
C ASN A 24 16.14 3.84 5.12
N ASN A 25 16.79 4.90 4.63
CA ASN A 25 17.52 4.87 3.36
C ASN A 25 18.46 3.65 3.30
N LEU A 26 18.43 2.92 2.18
CA LEU A 26 19.13 1.67 1.94
C LEU A 26 18.73 0.50 2.86
N GLY A 27 17.79 0.70 3.78
CA GLY A 27 17.21 -0.37 4.58
C GLY A 27 16.41 -1.32 3.70
N ILE A 28 16.59 -2.61 3.92
CA ILE A 28 15.89 -3.69 3.22
C ILE A 28 15.12 -4.51 4.24
N ILE A 29 13.81 -4.58 4.09
CA ILE A 29 12.95 -5.55 4.78
C ILE A 29 12.50 -6.56 3.75
N THR A 30 12.80 -7.84 3.98
CA THR A 30 12.34 -8.95 3.13
C THR A 30 11.57 -9.94 3.98
N SER A 31 10.29 -10.09 3.72
CA SER A 31 9.45 -11.07 4.40
C SER A 31 8.93 -12.08 3.40
N SER A 32 9.29 -13.34 3.62
CA SER A 32 8.61 -14.48 3.00
C SER A 32 7.40 -14.95 3.82
N GLY A 33 7.24 -14.43 5.03
CA GLY A 33 6.09 -14.62 5.91
C GLY A 33 5.08 -13.46 5.84
N ALA A 34 4.19 -13.35 6.83
CA ALA A 34 3.21 -12.25 6.88
C ALA A 34 3.79 -11.00 7.56
N ILE A 35 3.39 -9.81 7.09
CA ILE A 35 3.59 -8.54 7.80
C ILE A 35 2.24 -8.11 8.35
N THR A 36 2.11 -7.96 9.68
CA THR A 36 0.87 -7.56 10.34
C THR A 36 1.08 -6.30 11.18
N LEU A 37 0.35 -5.24 10.88
CA LEU A 37 0.34 -4.01 11.67
C LEU A 37 -0.99 -3.92 12.42
N PRO A 38 -1.01 -4.05 13.76
CA PRO A 38 -2.20 -3.74 14.55
C PRO A 38 -2.51 -2.24 14.49
N THR A 39 -3.62 -1.82 15.09
CA THR A 39 -4.09 -0.42 15.07
C THR A 39 -3.06 0.61 15.54
N SER A 40 -2.19 0.25 16.48
CA SER A 40 -1.11 1.13 16.96
C SER A 40 0.19 1.03 16.14
N GLY A 41 0.29 0.04 15.25
CA GLY A 41 1.49 -0.25 14.48
C GLY A 41 1.73 0.76 13.36
N HIS A 42 2.98 1.17 13.19
CA HIS A 42 3.42 2.09 12.15
C HIS A 42 4.59 1.48 11.38
N LEU A 43 4.45 1.30 10.07
CA LEU A 43 5.57 1.00 9.17
C LEU A 43 5.89 2.24 8.35
N THR A 44 7.09 2.78 8.51
CA THR A 44 7.60 3.87 7.68
C THR A 44 8.73 3.33 6.81
N ASN A 45 8.50 3.25 5.50
CA ASN A 45 9.54 2.99 4.52
C ASN A 45 10.06 4.32 3.96
N ALA A 46 11.21 4.77 4.45
CA ALA A 46 11.80 6.04 4.05
C ALA A 46 12.27 6.02 2.59
N LEU A 47 12.59 7.20 2.06
CA LEU A 47 13.20 7.33 0.73
C LEU A 47 14.48 6.46 0.66
N GLY A 48 14.57 5.66 -0.41
CA GLY A 48 15.66 4.70 -0.62
C GLY A 48 15.56 3.40 0.20
N GLY A 49 14.54 3.27 1.06
CA GLY A 49 14.21 2.01 1.71
C GLY A 49 13.44 1.07 0.79
N THR A 50 13.64 -0.24 0.95
CA THR A 50 12.93 -1.30 0.24
C THR A 50 12.23 -2.24 1.20
N VAL A 51 10.93 -2.47 0.99
CA VAL A 51 10.15 -3.49 1.68
C VAL A 51 9.64 -4.47 0.63
N THR A 52 9.98 -5.75 0.77
CA THR A 52 9.51 -6.83 -0.09
C THR A 52 8.76 -7.86 0.74
N ASN A 53 7.52 -8.19 0.36
CA ASN A 53 6.71 -9.20 1.03
C ASN A 53 6.20 -10.25 0.05
N SER A 54 6.33 -11.53 0.41
CA SER A 54 5.88 -12.62 -0.48
C SER A 54 4.47 -13.12 -0.17
N LEU A 55 4.03 -13.02 1.09
CA LEU A 55 2.70 -13.44 1.55
C LEU A 55 1.81 -12.22 1.83
N ASN A 56 1.09 -12.21 2.97
CA ASN A 56 0.10 -11.20 3.27
C ASN A 56 0.75 -9.98 3.95
N ILE A 57 0.37 -8.78 3.51
CA ILE A 57 0.50 -7.55 4.30
C ILE A 57 -0.89 -7.25 4.86
N ILE A 58 -1.03 -7.23 6.19
CA ILE A 58 -2.29 -6.94 6.87
C ILE A 58 -2.09 -5.66 7.68
N ASN A 59 -2.70 -4.57 7.24
CA ASN A 59 -2.57 -3.26 7.86
C ASN A 59 -3.86 -2.85 8.56
N SER A 60 -3.84 -2.77 9.88
CA SER A 60 -4.87 -2.09 10.68
C SER A 60 -4.37 -0.79 11.31
N GLY A 61 -3.08 -0.47 11.17
CA GLY A 61 -2.43 0.75 11.65
C GLY A 61 -2.04 1.68 10.51
N VAL A 62 -0.77 2.09 10.44
CA VAL A 62 -0.28 3.04 9.43
C VAL A 62 0.89 2.48 8.63
N ILE A 63 0.79 2.55 7.31
CA ILE A 63 1.91 2.37 6.39
C ILE A 63 2.20 3.72 5.73
N THR A 64 3.42 4.24 5.91
CA THR A 64 3.94 5.38 5.14
C THR A 64 5.05 4.90 4.22
N ASN A 65 4.84 4.98 2.91
CA ASN A 65 5.81 4.56 1.91
C ASN A 65 6.36 5.77 1.14
N SER A 66 7.66 6.00 1.27
CA SER A 66 8.45 6.96 0.49
C SER A 66 9.57 6.29 -0.32
N GLY A 67 9.76 4.98 -0.16
CA GLY A 67 10.69 4.15 -0.93
C GLY A 67 9.96 3.14 -1.81
N ALA A 68 10.51 1.93 -1.97
CA ALA A 68 9.90 0.85 -2.72
C ALA A 68 9.17 -0.14 -1.79
N LEU A 69 7.87 -0.36 -2.03
CA LEU A 69 7.07 -1.41 -1.41
C LEU A 69 6.65 -2.41 -2.50
N VAL A 70 7.17 -3.63 -2.42
CA VAL A 70 6.89 -4.71 -3.38
C VAL A 70 6.18 -5.84 -2.66
N SER A 71 5.00 -6.23 -3.12
CA SER A 71 4.26 -7.37 -2.57
C SER A 71 3.88 -8.33 -3.68
N SER A 72 4.26 -9.61 -3.56
CA SER A 72 3.72 -10.64 -4.46
C SER A 72 2.43 -11.26 -3.94
N GLY A 73 2.18 -11.17 -2.63
CA GLY A 73 0.95 -11.64 -2.01
C GLY A 73 -0.04 -10.49 -1.71
N PRO A 74 -1.20 -10.82 -1.13
CA PRO A 74 -2.26 -9.84 -0.89
C PRO A 74 -1.84 -8.71 0.05
N ILE A 75 -2.31 -7.50 -0.24
CA ILE A 75 -2.28 -6.36 0.67
C ILE A 75 -3.70 -6.10 1.14
N THR A 76 -3.94 -6.20 2.45
CA THR A 76 -5.21 -5.92 3.09
C THR A 76 -5.07 -4.71 4.01
N ASN A 77 -5.70 -3.60 3.65
CA ASN A 77 -5.84 -2.41 4.49
C ASN A 77 -7.20 -2.43 5.19
N SER A 78 -7.21 -2.81 6.47
CA SER A 78 -8.42 -2.90 7.30
C SER A 78 -9.11 -1.54 7.47
N ALA A 79 -10.32 -1.52 8.03
CA ALA A 79 -11.12 -0.30 8.21
C ALA A 79 -10.41 0.83 8.98
N THR A 80 -9.56 0.49 9.95
CA THR A 80 -8.76 1.47 10.70
C THR A 80 -7.41 1.78 10.05
N GLY A 81 -7.04 1.00 9.04
CA GLY A 81 -5.75 1.06 8.37
C GLY A 81 -5.63 2.28 7.46
N THR A 82 -4.45 2.90 7.49
CA THR A 82 -4.06 3.95 6.55
C THR A 82 -2.81 3.54 5.78
N ILE A 83 -2.85 3.66 4.46
CA ILE A 83 -1.68 3.57 3.59
C ILE A 83 -1.46 4.95 2.97
N SER A 84 -0.30 5.54 3.21
CA SER A 84 0.15 6.79 2.59
C SER A 84 1.34 6.48 1.68
N ASN A 85 1.13 6.49 0.37
CA ASN A 85 2.21 6.42 -0.60
C ASN A 85 2.59 7.84 -0.99
N THR A 86 3.76 8.30 -0.56
CA THR A 86 4.21 9.68 -0.81
C THR A 86 4.67 9.85 -2.25
N ALA A 87 4.97 11.10 -2.66
CA ALA A 87 5.37 11.41 -4.04
C ALA A 87 6.62 10.66 -4.52
N THR A 88 7.50 10.25 -3.61
CA THR A 88 8.69 9.44 -3.94
C THR A 88 8.45 7.93 -3.78
N GLY A 89 7.34 7.55 -3.15
CA GLY A 89 6.98 6.18 -2.88
C GLY A 89 6.49 5.44 -4.12
N HIS A 90 6.92 4.20 -4.27
CA HIS A 90 6.49 3.29 -5.32
C HIS A 90 5.89 2.04 -4.69
N ILE A 91 4.65 1.71 -5.05
CA ILE A 91 4.02 0.45 -4.65
C ILE A 91 3.88 -0.43 -5.88
N THR A 92 4.45 -1.64 -5.83
CA THR A 92 4.23 -2.68 -6.81
C THR A 92 3.59 -3.88 -6.13
N ASN A 93 2.37 -4.23 -6.54
CA ASN A 93 1.65 -5.35 -5.97
C ASN A 93 1.20 -6.32 -7.05
N SER A 94 1.59 -7.59 -6.91
CA SER A 94 1.12 -8.65 -7.80
C SER A 94 -0.09 -9.41 -7.25
N GLY A 95 -0.37 -9.28 -5.95
CA GLY A 95 -1.52 -9.89 -5.30
C GLY A 95 -2.79 -9.04 -5.42
N ILE A 96 -3.83 -9.46 -4.69
CA ILE A 96 -5.05 -8.65 -4.53
C ILE A 96 -4.74 -7.49 -3.56
N LEU A 97 -5.20 -6.29 -3.91
CA LEU A 97 -5.20 -5.14 -2.99
C LEU A 97 -6.63 -4.91 -2.50
N THR A 98 -6.87 -5.18 -1.22
CA THR A 98 -8.15 -4.93 -0.57
C THR A 98 -8.00 -3.77 0.40
N THR A 99 -8.88 -2.78 0.32
CA THR A 99 -8.94 -1.70 1.30
C THR A 99 -10.36 -1.43 1.78
N SER A 100 -10.52 -1.42 3.09
CA SER A 100 -11.71 -0.90 3.78
C SER A 100 -11.38 0.37 4.57
N GLY A 101 -10.10 0.69 4.74
CA GLY A 101 -9.62 1.93 5.35
C GLY A 101 -9.27 2.99 4.30
N THR A 102 -8.25 3.79 4.60
CA THR A 102 -7.83 4.91 3.76
C THR A 102 -6.55 4.60 2.99
N ILE A 103 -6.53 4.90 1.70
CA ILE A 103 -5.32 4.97 0.89
C ILE A 103 -5.18 6.41 0.36
N THR A 104 -4.07 7.06 0.69
CA THR A 104 -3.66 8.32 0.07
C THR A 104 -2.47 8.05 -0.83
N ASN A 105 -2.62 8.30 -2.12
CA ASN A 105 -1.62 8.00 -3.12
C ASN A 105 -1.11 9.25 -3.84
N SER A 106 0.15 9.61 -3.60
CA SER A 106 0.86 10.68 -4.29
C SER A 106 2.02 10.18 -5.15
N GLY A 107 2.38 8.90 -5.07
CA GLY A 107 3.39 8.25 -5.91
C GLY A 107 2.79 7.16 -6.81
N PRO A 108 3.56 6.56 -7.72
CA PRO A 108 3.02 5.52 -8.60
C PRO A 108 2.65 4.24 -7.85
N ILE A 109 1.50 3.68 -8.22
CA ILE A 109 1.08 2.31 -7.84
C ILE A 109 0.94 1.48 -9.11
N THR A 110 1.62 0.34 -9.17
CA THR A 110 1.38 -0.68 -10.20
C THR A 110 0.81 -1.92 -9.53
N ASN A 111 -0.36 -2.34 -9.99
CA ASN A 111 -1.06 -3.50 -9.44
C ASN A 111 -1.49 -4.45 -10.56
N THR A 112 -1.14 -5.73 -10.46
CA THR A 112 -1.56 -6.72 -11.46
C THR A 112 -2.77 -7.54 -11.00
N GLY A 113 -3.01 -7.67 -9.69
CA GLY A 113 -4.19 -8.33 -9.16
C GLY A 113 -5.45 -7.46 -9.17
N ALA A 114 -6.54 -7.95 -8.61
CA ALA A 114 -7.75 -7.14 -8.43
C ALA A 114 -7.54 -6.08 -7.34
N ILE A 115 -8.21 -4.94 -7.47
CA ILE A 115 -8.36 -3.98 -6.37
C ILE A 115 -9.81 -4.05 -5.88
N THR A 116 -10.01 -4.22 -4.58
CA THR A 116 -11.33 -4.12 -3.94
C THR A 116 -11.31 -2.97 -2.94
N ASN A 117 -12.07 -1.92 -3.22
CA ASN A 117 -12.19 -0.74 -2.37
C ASN A 117 -13.60 -0.68 -1.75
N SER A 118 -13.67 -0.81 -0.43
CA SER A 118 -14.85 -0.50 0.37
C SER A 118 -14.61 0.67 1.34
N GLY A 119 -13.46 1.34 1.22
CA GLY A 119 -13.06 2.49 2.04
C GLY A 119 -12.89 3.75 1.19
N THR A 120 -11.79 4.47 1.40
CA THR A 120 -11.48 5.72 0.69
C THR A 120 -10.14 5.63 0.01
N ILE A 121 -10.09 5.95 -1.28
CA ILE A 121 -8.85 6.14 -2.03
C ILE A 121 -8.81 7.59 -2.52
N THR A 122 -7.80 8.34 -2.07
CA THR A 122 -7.47 9.66 -2.61
C THR A 122 -6.22 9.51 -3.47
N ASN A 123 -6.37 9.72 -4.77
CA ASN A 123 -5.31 9.55 -5.74
C ASN A 123 -4.84 10.90 -6.30
N SER A 124 -3.54 11.06 -6.46
CA SER A 124 -2.89 12.23 -7.06
C SER A 124 -1.71 11.82 -7.96
N SER A 125 -1.59 10.54 -8.31
CA SER A 125 -0.51 9.97 -9.11
C SER A 125 -1.00 8.74 -9.90
N PRO A 126 -0.26 8.18 -10.86
CA PRO A 126 -0.74 7.02 -11.61
C PRO A 126 -0.98 5.79 -10.72
N ILE A 127 -2.19 5.22 -10.82
CA ILE A 127 -2.53 3.87 -10.40
C ILE A 127 -2.74 3.05 -11.67
N ILE A 128 -1.77 2.20 -12.00
CA ILE A 128 -1.85 1.29 -13.13
C ILE A 128 -2.36 -0.05 -12.64
N ASN A 129 -3.65 -0.33 -12.84
CA ASN A 129 -4.23 -1.63 -12.50
C ASN A 129 -4.51 -2.45 -13.76
N SER A 130 -4.04 -3.70 -13.79
CA SER A 130 -4.27 -4.61 -14.92
C SER A 130 -5.58 -5.39 -14.81
N ALA A 131 -5.99 -5.76 -13.59
CA ALA A 131 -7.25 -6.46 -13.35
C ALA A 131 -8.39 -5.47 -13.04
N PRO A 132 -9.63 -5.95 -12.80
CA PRO A 132 -10.72 -5.06 -12.39
C PRO A 132 -10.48 -4.38 -11.04
N ILE A 133 -11.03 -3.17 -10.92
CA ILE A 133 -11.18 -2.41 -9.68
C ILE A 133 -12.66 -2.48 -9.29
N THR A 134 -12.97 -3.18 -8.19
CA THR A 134 -14.32 -3.20 -7.62
C THR A 134 -14.40 -2.12 -6.54
N ASN A 135 -15.20 -1.09 -6.78
CA ASN A 135 -15.34 0.05 -5.89
C ASN A 135 -16.75 0.10 -5.27
N SER A 136 -16.88 -0.26 -4.00
CA SER A 136 -18.07 0.00 -3.18
C SER A 136 -17.90 1.19 -2.22
N GLY A 137 -16.67 1.71 -2.10
CA GLY A 137 -16.31 2.89 -1.33
C GLY A 137 -16.26 4.16 -2.19
N SER A 138 -15.32 5.05 -1.86
CA SER A 138 -15.05 6.28 -2.61
C SER A 138 -13.65 6.26 -3.22
N ILE A 139 -13.55 6.78 -4.45
CA ILE A 139 -12.28 7.04 -5.12
C ILE A 139 -12.33 8.49 -5.61
N SER A 140 -11.42 9.31 -5.11
CA SER A 140 -11.23 10.70 -5.55
C SER A 140 -9.92 10.79 -6.31
N ASP A 141 -9.98 11.11 -7.60
CA ASP A 141 -8.81 11.30 -8.46
C ASP A 141 -8.53 12.80 -8.63
N SER A 142 -7.45 13.26 -8.01
CA SER A 142 -7.02 14.65 -7.95
C SER A 142 -6.09 14.98 -9.12
N CYS A 143 -5.71 16.25 -9.26
CA CYS A 143 -4.81 16.64 -10.34
C CYS A 143 -3.42 16.03 -10.25
N GLY A 144 -2.99 15.50 -11.40
CA GLY A 144 -1.81 14.62 -11.52
C GLY A 144 -2.13 13.14 -11.34
N GLY A 145 -3.33 12.81 -10.85
CA GLY A 145 -3.84 11.46 -10.75
C GLY A 145 -4.28 10.87 -12.09
N SER A 146 -4.17 9.56 -12.18
CA SER A 146 -4.82 8.76 -13.22
C SER A 146 -5.02 7.35 -12.69
N ILE A 147 -6.11 6.71 -13.08
CA ILE A 147 -6.41 5.33 -12.71
C ILE A 147 -6.67 4.56 -14.00
N SER A 148 -5.86 3.54 -14.26
CA SER A 148 -6.08 2.60 -15.36
C SER A 148 -6.75 1.32 -14.85
N GLY A 149 -7.44 0.64 -15.76
CA GLY A 149 -8.14 -0.62 -15.47
C GLY A 149 -9.65 -0.44 -15.54
N VAL A 150 -10.38 -1.56 -15.55
CA VAL A 150 -11.84 -1.56 -15.57
C VAL A 150 -12.36 -1.31 -14.16
N VAL A 151 -13.09 -0.22 -13.96
CA VAL A 151 -13.70 0.12 -12.67
C VAL A 151 -15.17 -0.29 -12.69
N VAL A 152 -15.61 -1.02 -11.66
CA VAL A 152 -16.98 -1.48 -11.48
C VAL A 152 -17.48 -1.02 -10.11
N GLY A 153 -18.71 -0.52 -10.04
CA GLY A 153 -19.34 -0.04 -8.81
C GLY A 153 -19.45 1.49 -8.79
N ASN A 154 -19.19 2.10 -7.64
CA ASN A 154 -19.24 3.55 -7.48
C ASN A 154 -18.25 4.23 -8.45
N PRO A 155 -18.65 5.34 -9.09
CA PRO A 155 -17.80 6.04 -10.04
C PRO A 155 -16.58 6.66 -9.34
N ILE A 156 -15.51 6.88 -10.12
CA ILE A 156 -14.38 7.70 -9.69
C ILE A 156 -14.82 9.16 -9.74
N LEU A 157 -14.64 9.89 -8.64
CA LEU A 157 -14.81 11.34 -8.60
C LEU A 157 -13.52 12.00 -9.06
N ASN A 158 -13.50 12.54 -10.27
CA ASN A 158 -12.39 13.38 -10.71
C ASN A 158 -12.56 14.79 -10.12
N THR A 159 -11.60 15.24 -9.34
CA THR A 159 -11.63 16.55 -8.64
C THR A 159 -10.76 17.60 -9.32
N CYS A 160 -10.21 17.32 -10.51
CA CYS A 160 -9.69 18.39 -11.36
C CYS A 160 -10.82 19.24 -11.90
N SER A 161 -10.88 20.49 -11.45
CA SER A 161 -11.71 21.51 -12.07
C SER A 161 -11.30 21.66 -13.54
N VAL A 162 -12.26 21.45 -14.45
CA VAL A 162 -12.28 22.06 -15.79
C VAL A 162 -12.45 23.56 -15.69
#